data_AF-A0A960X3C9-F1
#
_entry.id   AF-A0A960X3C9-F1
#
_cell.length_a   1.000
_cell.length_b   1.000
_cell.length_c   1.000
_cell.angle_alpha   90.00
_cell.angle_beta   90.00
_cell.angle_gamma   90.00
#
_symmetry.space_group_name_H-M   'P 1'
#
loop_
_entity.id
_entity.type
_entity.pdbx_description
1 polymer ?
#
loop_
_entity_poly.entity_id
_entity_poly.type
_entity_poly.pdbx_seq_one_letter_code
_entity_poly.pdbx_strand_id
1 'polypeptide(L)'
;MNKPSEFHAVFDSTPQRDAFYRFLQVVFHLYPEAKFHHLIHEVCGRHDSDEAIYREVQQRLKEIKPFLSELTLALPALKKQKREMKRQTLQLLGETKQIHGYLEIGSTGRYISDLRKHTQVTGPLYLINDVAPSNAVGDIF
;
A
#
# COMPACT_ATOMS: atom_id res chain seq x y z
N MET A 1 -12.34 30.15 -17.97
CA MET A 1 -13.36 29.69 -17.00
C MET A 1 -12.60 29.10 -15.82
N ASN A 2 -12.74 29.67 -14.62
CA ASN A 2 -12.14 29.07 -13.42
C ASN A 2 -12.86 27.77 -13.13
N LYS A 3 -12.11 26.67 -13.06
CA LYS A 3 -12.65 25.39 -12.63
C LYS A 3 -13.03 25.52 -11.14
N PRO A 4 -14.25 25.17 -10.73
CA PRO A 4 -14.60 25.12 -9.32
C PRO A 4 -13.69 24.11 -8.60
N SER A 5 -13.25 24.45 -7.39
CA SER A 5 -12.40 23.58 -6.57
C SER A 5 -13.14 22.28 -6.23
N GLU A 6 -12.51 21.15 -6.53
CA GLU A 6 -13.06 19.82 -6.21
C GLU A 6 -13.06 19.59 -4.68
N PHE A 7 -12.09 20.15 -3.96
CA PHE A 7 -12.07 20.10 -2.51
C PHE A 7 -13.27 20.83 -1.91
N HIS A 8 -13.55 22.05 -2.36
CA HIS A 8 -14.72 22.81 -1.88
C HIS A 8 -16.04 22.14 -2.28
N ALA A 9 -16.12 21.53 -3.46
CA ALA A 9 -17.28 20.74 -3.86
C ALA A 9 -17.60 19.58 -2.90
N VAL A 10 -16.57 19.04 -2.22
CA VAL A 10 -16.72 17.95 -1.25
C VAL A 10 -16.83 18.46 0.19
N PHE A 11 -16.03 19.43 0.60
CA PHE A 11 -15.85 19.80 2.01
C PHE A 11 -16.72 20.96 2.50
N ASP A 12 -17.27 21.78 1.59
CA ASP A 12 -18.18 22.87 1.96
C ASP A 12 -19.61 22.36 2.22
N SER A 13 -19.91 21.14 1.79
CA SER A 13 -21.23 20.53 1.94
C SER A 13 -21.19 19.36 2.90
N THR A 14 -21.99 19.43 3.96
CA THR A 14 -22.04 18.39 5.01
C THR A 14 -22.31 16.98 4.44
N PRO A 15 -23.30 16.75 3.56
CA PRO A 15 -23.54 15.42 2.99
C PRO A 15 -22.34 14.83 2.22
N GLN A 16 -21.65 15.64 1.42
CA GLN A 16 -20.51 15.22 0.61
C GLN A 16 -19.29 14.96 1.50
N ARG A 17 -19.08 15.80 2.52
CA ARG A 17 -18.03 15.64 3.51
C ARG A 17 -18.20 14.36 4.32
N ASP A 18 -19.43 14.02 4.69
CA ASP A 18 -19.75 12.79 5.43
C ASP A 18 -19.62 11.55 4.53
N ALA A 19 -20.06 11.64 3.26
CA ALA A 19 -19.86 10.58 2.28
C ALA A 19 -18.37 10.31 2.02
N PHE A 20 -17.56 11.37 1.93
CA PHE A 20 -16.12 11.24 1.81
C PHE A 20 -15.50 10.60 3.07
N TYR A 21 -15.95 10.99 4.27
CA TYR A 21 -15.51 10.34 5.50
C TYR A 21 -15.82 8.84 5.50
N ARG A 22 -17.01 8.45 5.04
CA ARG A 22 -17.39 7.04 4.90
C ARG A 22 -16.50 6.30 3.90
N PHE A 23 -16.12 6.94 2.80
CA PHE A 23 -15.15 6.36 1.84
C PHE A 23 -13.79 6.10 2.51
N LEU A 24 -13.31 7.02 3.35
CA LEU A 24 -12.07 6.81 4.10
C LEU A 24 -12.13 5.57 5.00
N GLN A 25 -13.28 5.36 5.66
CA GLN A 25 -13.56 4.24 6.59
C GLN A 25 -13.85 2.89 5.94
N VAL A 26 -14.21 2.85 4.66
CA VAL A 26 -14.66 1.60 4.01
C VAL A 26 -13.71 1.18 2.90
N VAL A 27 -13.06 2.15 2.25
CA VAL A 27 -12.25 1.89 1.06
C VAL A 27 -10.79 2.27 1.28
N PHE A 28 -10.50 3.50 1.73
CA PHE A 28 -9.14 4.05 1.65
C PHE A 28 -8.16 3.48 2.70
N HIS A 29 -8.51 3.50 4.00
CA HIS A 29 -7.76 2.91 5.12
C HIS A 29 -6.23 3.18 5.18
N LEU A 30 -5.71 4.18 4.46
CA LEU A 30 -4.27 4.45 4.37
C LEU A 30 -3.76 5.30 5.55
N TYR A 31 -4.59 6.22 6.03
CA TYR A 31 -4.33 7.11 7.15
C TYR A 31 -5.49 7.00 8.16
N PRO A 32 -5.29 7.38 9.44
CA PRO A 32 -6.37 7.45 10.42
C PRO A 32 -7.45 8.38 9.89
N GLU A 33 -8.61 7.81 9.67
CA GLU A 33 -9.66 8.39 8.83
C GLU A 33 -10.11 9.72 9.41
N ALA A 34 -10.33 9.77 10.72
CA ALA A 34 -10.73 10.98 11.43
C ALA A 34 -9.66 12.08 11.34
N LYS A 35 -8.38 11.73 11.46
CA LYS A 35 -7.28 12.71 11.40
C LYS A 35 -7.09 13.23 9.97
N PHE A 36 -7.17 12.34 8.98
CA PHE A 36 -7.02 12.73 7.58
C PHE A 36 -8.19 13.58 7.10
N HIS A 37 -9.41 13.20 7.46
CA HIS A 37 -10.61 13.99 7.18
C HIS A 37 -10.55 15.38 7.82
N HIS A 38 -10.15 15.46 9.10
CA HIS A 38 -9.99 16.72 9.80
C HIS A 38 -8.92 17.61 9.17
N LEU A 39 -7.77 17.04 8.80
CA LEU A 39 -6.68 17.78 8.14
C LEU A 39 -7.16 18.42 6.85
N ILE A 40 -7.85 17.68 5.98
CA ILE A 40 -8.32 18.24 4.71
C ILE A 40 -9.34 19.35 4.96
N HIS A 41 -10.30 19.14 5.87
CA HIS A 41 -11.30 20.16 6.22
C HIS A 41 -10.67 21.44 6.77
N GLU A 42 -9.66 21.31 7.64
CA GLU A 42 -8.90 22.46 8.17
C GLU A 42 -8.21 23.25 7.06
N VAL A 43 -7.58 22.56 6.10
CA VAL A 43 -6.85 23.18 4.99
C VAL A 43 -7.80 23.84 3.98
N CYS A 44 -8.96 23.24 3.69
CA CYS A 44 -10.00 23.88 2.87
C CYS A 44 -10.49 25.18 3.51
N GLY A 45 -10.53 25.29 4.84
CA GLY A 45 -10.87 26.54 5.52
C GLY A 45 -9.84 27.66 5.39
N ARG A 46 -8.67 27.38 4.80
CA ARG A 46 -7.55 28.34 4.67
C ARG A 46 -7.16 28.69 3.23
N HIS A 47 -7.61 27.91 2.25
CA HIS A 47 -7.20 28.04 0.85
C HIS A 47 -8.37 27.81 -0.08
N ASP A 48 -8.45 28.63 -1.14
CA ASP A 48 -9.56 28.57 -2.12
C ASP A 48 -9.24 27.70 -3.35
N SER A 49 -7.98 27.31 -3.55
CA SER A 49 -7.52 26.60 -4.76
C SER A 49 -7.09 25.17 -4.46
N ASP A 50 -7.46 24.24 -5.35
CA ASP A 50 -7.10 22.83 -5.23
C ASP A 50 -5.58 22.62 -5.11
N GLU A 51 -4.78 23.39 -5.85
CA GLU A 51 -3.32 23.28 -5.79
C GLU A 51 -2.77 23.64 -4.41
N ALA A 52 -3.25 24.74 -3.81
CA ALA A 52 -2.81 25.17 -2.50
C ALA A 52 -3.23 24.16 -1.41
N ILE A 53 -4.48 23.67 -1.49
CA ILE A 53 -4.99 22.63 -0.59
C ILE A 53 -4.16 21.35 -0.71
N TYR A 54 -3.91 20.87 -1.94
CA TYR A 54 -3.09 19.68 -2.18
C TYR A 54 -1.69 19.83 -1.58
N ARG A 55 -1.01 20.95 -1.84
CA ARG A 55 0.35 21.20 -1.36
C ARG A 55 0.43 21.19 0.16
N GLU A 56 -0.47 21.88 0.86
CA GLU A 56 -0.46 21.92 2.33
C GLU A 56 -0.83 20.56 2.93
N VAL A 57 -1.86 19.89 2.42
CA VAL A 57 -2.22 18.54 2.90
C VAL A 57 -1.02 17.60 2.76
N GLN A 58 -0.34 17.59 1.61
CA GLN A 58 0.85 16.76 1.38
C GLN A 58 1.98 17.03 2.37
N GLN A 59 2.26 18.31 2.67
CA GLN A 59 3.30 18.69 3.62
C GLN A 59 2.99 18.24 5.05
N ARG A 60 1.70 18.20 5.41
CA ARG A 60 1.21 17.87 6.75
C ARG A 60 0.80 16.41 6.92
N LEU A 61 0.85 15.59 5.86
CA LEU A 61 0.59 14.14 5.94
C LEU A 61 1.44 13.45 7.01
N LYS A 62 2.68 13.90 7.22
CA LYS A 62 3.59 13.39 8.27
C LYS A 62 3.05 13.54 9.69
N GLU A 63 2.16 14.51 9.94
CA GLU A 63 1.57 14.78 11.26
C GLU A 63 0.50 13.76 11.62
N ILE A 64 -0.18 13.22 10.61
CA ILE A 64 -1.29 12.27 10.77
C ILE A 64 -0.87 10.83 10.45
N LYS A 65 0.28 10.63 9.79
CA LYS A 65 0.80 9.31 9.45
C LYS A 65 1.05 8.53 10.76
N PRO A 66 0.33 7.42 11.01
CA PRO A 66 0.65 6.55 12.11
C PRO A 66 1.99 5.94 11.76
N PHE A 67 2.94 6.08 12.66
CA PHE A 67 4.24 5.43 12.57
C PHE A 67 4.14 3.89 12.40
N LEU A 68 2.93 3.31 12.47
CA LEU A 68 2.68 1.88 12.47
C LEU A 68 1.49 1.40 11.61
N SER A 69 0.77 2.22 10.83
CA SER A 69 -0.39 1.72 10.03
C SER A 69 0.04 0.83 8.86
N GLU A 70 1.18 1.15 8.26
CA GLU A 70 1.86 0.26 7.31
C GLU A 70 2.27 -1.07 7.99
N LEU A 71 2.56 -1.08 9.30
CA LEU A 71 2.90 -2.30 10.05
C LEU A 71 1.68 -3.06 10.59
N THR A 72 0.56 -2.42 10.92
CA THR A 72 -0.60 -3.13 11.51
C THR A 72 -1.51 -3.75 10.46
N LEU A 73 -1.62 -3.18 9.25
CA LEU A 73 -2.48 -3.71 8.18
C LEU A 73 -1.71 -4.32 7.01
N ALA A 74 -0.62 -3.69 6.56
CA ALA A 74 0.10 -4.22 5.40
C ALA A 74 0.82 -5.52 5.75
N LEU A 75 1.39 -5.66 6.95
CA LEU A 75 2.06 -6.90 7.36
C LEU A 75 1.16 -8.15 7.36
N PRO A 76 -0.03 -8.14 8.00
CA PRO A 76 -0.94 -9.28 7.91
C PRO A 76 -1.35 -9.60 6.45
N ALA A 77 -1.59 -8.57 5.63
CA ALA A 77 -1.95 -8.74 4.23
C ALA A 77 -0.80 -9.35 3.41
N LEU A 78 0.43 -8.87 3.60
CA LEU A 78 1.64 -9.38 2.97
C LEU A 78 1.92 -10.83 3.38
N LYS A 79 1.77 -11.16 4.67
CA LYS A 79 1.84 -12.55 5.16
C LYS A 79 0.79 -13.44 4.51
N LYS A 80 -0.45 -12.97 4.38
CA LYS A 80 -1.53 -13.71 3.71
C LYS A 80 -1.22 -13.91 2.23
N GLN A 81 -0.75 -12.87 1.54
CA GLN A 81 -0.33 -12.91 0.14
C GLN A 81 0.81 -13.93 -0.06
N LYS A 82 1.88 -13.84 0.72
CA LYS A 82 3.02 -14.77 0.68
C LYS A 82 2.58 -16.22 0.89
N ARG A 83 1.69 -16.47 1.86
CA ARG A 83 1.13 -17.80 2.13
C ARG A 83 0.32 -18.34 0.95
N GLU A 84 -0.53 -17.51 0.36
CA GLU A 84 -1.40 -17.92 -0.74
C GLU A 84 -0.61 -18.18 -2.03
N MET A 85 0.33 -17.28 -2.36
CA MET A 85 1.24 -17.47 -3.49
C MET A 85 2.01 -18.78 -3.36
N LYS A 86 2.58 -19.08 -2.19
CA LYS A 86 3.22 -20.37 -1.94
C LYS A 86 2.26 -21.54 -2.18
N ARG A 87 1.07 -21.49 -1.59
CA ARG A 87 0.08 -22.58 -1.68
C ARG A 87 -0.24 -22.89 -3.15
N GLN A 88 -0.51 -21.86 -3.94
CA GLN A 88 -0.82 -21.99 -5.36
C GLN A 88 0.39 -22.48 -6.17
N THR A 89 1.59 -21.94 -5.92
CA THR A 89 2.81 -22.39 -6.59
C THR A 89 3.11 -23.86 -6.29
N LEU A 90 3.01 -24.30 -5.04
CA LEU A 90 3.22 -25.71 -4.69
C LEU A 90 2.16 -26.62 -5.32
N GLN A 91 0.91 -26.16 -5.41
CA GLN A 91 -0.16 -26.88 -6.10
C GLN A 91 0.16 -27.05 -7.60
N LEU A 92 0.70 -26.01 -8.25
CA LEU A 92 1.09 -26.05 -9.67
C LEU A 92 2.33 -26.93 -9.91
N LEU A 93 3.29 -26.93 -8.98
CA LEU A 93 4.49 -27.76 -9.06
C LEU A 93 4.20 -29.26 -8.85
N GLY A 94 3.09 -29.59 -8.19
CA GLY A 94 2.70 -30.98 -7.91
C GLY A 94 3.78 -31.73 -7.13
N GLU A 95 4.27 -32.83 -7.70
CA GLU A 95 5.34 -33.65 -7.09
C GLU A 95 6.75 -33.12 -7.36
N THR A 96 6.90 -31.99 -8.05
CA THR A 96 8.21 -31.43 -8.41
C THR A 96 8.95 -30.93 -7.17
N LYS A 97 9.93 -31.71 -6.72
CA LYS A 97 10.77 -31.42 -5.54
C LYS A 97 12.00 -30.56 -5.84
N GLN A 98 12.37 -30.43 -7.12
CA GLN A 98 13.55 -29.66 -7.54
C GLN A 98 13.24 -28.78 -8.74
N ILE A 99 13.74 -27.55 -8.71
CA ILE A 99 13.62 -26.56 -9.77
C ILE A 99 15.03 -26.08 -10.10
N HIS A 100 15.38 -26.01 -11.39
CA HIS A 100 16.67 -25.49 -11.84
C HIS A 100 16.48 -24.15 -12.54
N GLY A 101 16.81 -23.07 -11.84
CA GLY A 101 16.60 -21.69 -12.26
C GLY A 101 15.35 -21.08 -11.64
N TYR A 102 15.39 -19.78 -11.36
CA TYR A 102 14.25 -19.05 -10.81
C TYR A 102 14.27 -17.58 -11.23
N LEU A 103 13.10 -17.05 -11.58
CA LEU A 103 12.88 -15.64 -11.87
C LEU A 103 11.69 -15.14 -11.04
N GLU A 104 11.89 -14.06 -10.31
CA GLU A 104 10.83 -13.33 -9.61
C GLU A 104 10.79 -11.89 -10.12
N ILE A 105 9.56 -11.40 -10.36
CA ILE A 105 9.30 -10.08 -10.90
C ILE A 105 8.38 -9.34 -9.93
N GLY A 106 8.69 -8.09 -9.63
CA GLY A 106 7.86 -7.22 -8.79
C GLY A 106 8.03 -7.45 -7.28
N SER A 107 9.03 -8.22 -6.87
CA SER A 107 9.46 -8.29 -5.47
C SER A 107 10.95 -8.60 -5.36
N THR A 108 11.51 -8.27 -4.21
CA THR A 108 12.94 -8.32 -3.87
C THR A 108 13.39 -9.67 -3.30
N GLY A 109 12.64 -10.75 -3.57
CA GLY A 109 12.92 -12.10 -3.07
C GLY A 109 11.90 -12.63 -2.05
N ARG A 110 10.73 -11.98 -1.92
CA ARG A 110 9.71 -12.32 -0.92
C ARG A 110 9.23 -13.77 -1.10
N TYR A 111 9.00 -14.20 -2.33
CA TYR A 111 8.40 -15.50 -2.61
C TYR A 111 9.44 -16.62 -2.60
N ILE A 112 10.60 -16.38 -3.22
CA ILE A 112 11.67 -17.38 -3.23
C ILE A 112 12.17 -17.75 -1.83
N SER A 113 12.13 -16.81 -0.89
CA SER A 113 12.52 -17.04 0.51
C SER A 113 11.68 -18.12 1.21
N ASP A 114 10.40 -18.26 0.85
CA ASP A 114 9.51 -19.27 1.43
C ASP A 114 9.41 -20.53 0.55
N LEU A 115 9.50 -20.38 -0.77
CA LEU A 115 9.48 -21.49 -1.71
C LEU A 115 10.67 -22.45 -1.51
N ARG A 116 11.87 -21.91 -1.28
CA ARG A 116 13.10 -22.69 -1.02
C ARG A 116 13.03 -23.59 0.22
N LYS A 117 12.11 -23.33 1.14
CA LYS A 117 11.89 -24.20 2.31
C LYS A 117 11.12 -25.49 1.97
N HIS A 118 10.47 -25.54 0.80
CA HIS A 118 9.56 -26.61 0.40
C HIS A 118 9.98 -27.29 -0.91
N THR A 119 10.82 -26.64 -1.72
CA THR A 119 11.38 -27.19 -2.96
C THR A 119 12.85 -26.82 -3.09
N GLN A 120 13.64 -27.70 -3.67
CA GLN A 120 15.07 -27.46 -3.89
C GLN A 120 15.24 -26.60 -5.14
N VAL A 121 15.63 -25.34 -4.95
CA VAL A 121 15.92 -24.44 -6.08
C VAL A 121 17.43 -24.38 -6.30
N THR A 122 17.86 -24.82 -7.48
CA THR A 122 19.26 -24.83 -7.93
C THR A 122 19.44 -23.90 -9.13
N GLY A 123 20.68 -23.63 -9.55
CA GLY A 123 20.95 -22.81 -10.72
C GLY A 123 20.71 -21.30 -10.52
N PRO A 124 20.63 -20.53 -11.62
CA PRO A 124 20.54 -19.06 -11.57
C PRO A 124 19.26 -18.56 -10.91
N LEU A 125 19.38 -17.54 -10.06
CA LEU A 125 18.25 -16.85 -9.43
C LEU A 125 18.28 -15.38 -9.85
N TYR A 126 17.19 -14.93 -10.48
CA TYR A 126 17.02 -13.56 -10.95
C TYR A 126 15.86 -12.90 -10.20
N LEU A 127 16.08 -11.69 -9.68
CA LEU A 127 15.06 -10.85 -9.06
C LEU A 127 14.99 -9.56 -9.86
N ILE A 128 13.84 -9.28 -10.47
CA ILE A 128 13.59 -8.08 -11.26
C ILE A 128 12.60 -7.22 -10.49
N ASN A 129 13.04 -6.04 -10.08
CA ASN A 129 12.20 -5.07 -9.41
C ASN A 129 12.69 -3.65 -9.68
N ASP A 130 11.76 -2.70 -9.69
CA ASP A 130 12.05 -1.28 -9.93
C ASP A 130 12.68 -0.60 -8.69
N VAL A 131 12.80 -1.34 -7.59
CA VAL A 131 13.31 -0.88 -6.30
C VAL A 131 14.36 -1.87 -5.79
N ALA A 132 15.51 -1.35 -5.35
CA ALA A 132 16.57 -2.14 -4.75
C ALA A 132 16.12 -2.78 -3.41
N PRO A 133 16.61 -3.97 -3.04
CA PRO A 133 16.33 -4.58 -1.74
C PRO A 133 16.78 -3.66 -0.60
N SER A 134 15.87 -3.38 0.33
CA SER A 134 16.14 -2.46 1.46
C SER A 134 16.11 -3.17 2.82
N ASN A 135 15.87 -4.48 2.83
CA ASN A 135 15.54 -5.26 4.03
C ASN A 135 14.36 -4.66 4.82
N ALA A 136 13.52 -3.86 4.16
CA ALA A 136 12.33 -3.34 4.77
C ALA A 136 11.39 -4.49 5.12
N VAL A 137 10.46 -4.21 6.02
CA VAL A 137 9.46 -5.18 6.48
C VAL A 137 8.72 -5.84 5.29
N GLY A 138 8.44 -5.09 4.22
CA GLY A 138 7.86 -5.63 2.99
C GLY A 138 8.78 -6.52 2.16
N ASP A 139 10.11 -6.41 2.30
CA ASP A 139 11.05 -7.31 1.62
C ASP A 139 11.11 -8.68 2.34
N ILE A 140 10.91 -8.69 3.66
CA ILE A 140 11.05 -9.87 4.52
C ILE A 140 9.73 -10.65 4.65
N PHE A 141 8.61 -9.93 4.78
CA PHE A 141 7.27 -10.50 5.00
C PHE A 141 6.43 -10.53 3.73
#